data_AF-A0A946ZGF3-F1
#
_entry.id   AF-A0A946ZGF3-F1
#
_cell.length_a   1.000
_cell.length_b   1.000
_cell.length_c   1.000
_cell.angle_alpha   90.00
_cell.angle_beta   90.00
_cell.angle_gamma   90.00
#
_symmetry.space_group_name_H-M   'P 1'
#
loop_
_entity.id
_entity.type
_entity.pdbx_description
1 polymer ?
#
loop_
_entity_poly.entity_id
_entity_poly.type
_entity_poly.pdbx_seq_one_letter_code
_entity_poly.pdbx_strand_id
1 'polypeptide(L)'
;LELIKAEVENWKSLGRVPHNKRYIEGKFNKTINALYNKLEADKSEIELLKFDNKLESLSQSEDKRHLDSERNYIRKRIDEIKAEINQLENNLQFFSHVADDNPVVAEVNQKINNLKDNLHVWEEKFKRIKKLY
;
A
#
# COMPACT_ATOMS: atom_id res chain seq x y z
N LEU A 1 -10.01 9.25 -13.86
CA LEU A 1 -9.28 8.01 -13.50
C LEU A 1 -8.88 7.20 -14.73
N GLU A 2 -9.82 6.87 -15.63
CA GLU A 2 -9.55 6.06 -16.83
C GLU A 2 -8.45 6.62 -17.73
N LEU A 3 -8.41 7.94 -17.97
CA LEU A 3 -7.34 8.57 -18.76
C LEU A 3 -5.93 8.37 -18.17
N ILE A 4 -5.79 8.40 -16.84
CA ILE A 4 -4.49 8.16 -16.19
C ILE A 4 -4.12 6.67 -16.30
N LYS A 5 -5.09 5.78 -16.14
CA LYS A 5 -4.88 4.33 -16.32
C LYS A 5 -4.45 4.01 -17.75
N ALA A 6 -5.13 4.59 -18.74
CA ALA A 6 -4.77 4.46 -20.15
C ALA A 6 -3.35 4.97 -20.44
N GLU A 7 -2.95 6.09 -19.86
CA GLU A 7 -1.61 6.63 -20.09
C GLU A 7 -0.50 5.85 -19.38
N VAL A 8 -0.83 5.21 -18.25
CA VAL A 8 0.03 4.20 -17.61
C VAL A 8 0.18 2.97 -18.49
N GLU A 9 -0.89 2.46 -19.11
CA GLU A 9 -0.79 1.33 -20.06
C GLU A 9 -0.01 1.70 -21.32
N ASN A 10 -0.24 2.90 -21.85
CA ASN A 10 0.51 3.42 -22.99
C ASN A 10 2.00 3.48 -22.67
N TRP A 11 2.37 4.04 -21.50
CA TRP A 11 3.76 4.05 -21.02
C TRP A 11 4.37 2.64 -20.95
N LYS A 12 3.61 1.66 -20.45
CA LYS A 12 4.04 0.25 -20.39
C LYS A 12 4.25 -0.35 -21.77
N SER A 13 3.39 -0.02 -22.74
CA SER A 13 3.49 -0.53 -24.12
C SER A 13 4.76 -0.08 -24.85
N LEU A 14 5.35 1.05 -24.43
CA LEU A 14 6.61 1.56 -24.98
C LEU A 14 7.84 0.73 -24.56
N GLY A 15 7.67 -0.20 -23.62
CA GLY A 15 8.72 -1.11 -23.17
C GLY A 15 9.59 -0.54 -22.04
N ARG A 16 10.61 -1.30 -21.67
CA ARG A 16 11.39 -1.05 -20.45
C ARG A 16 12.35 0.13 -20.61
N VAL A 17 12.33 1.05 -19.64
CA VAL A 17 13.33 2.11 -19.55
C VAL A 17 14.71 1.50 -19.22
N PRO A 18 15.75 1.75 -20.04
CA PRO A 18 17.11 1.29 -19.76
C PRO A 18 17.61 1.73 -18.38
N HIS A 19 18.40 0.89 -17.72
CA HIS A 19 18.83 1.13 -16.33
C HIS A 19 19.55 2.48 -16.14
N ASN A 20 20.39 2.88 -17.10
CA ASN A 20 21.07 4.18 -17.11
C ASN A 20 20.12 5.39 -17.23
N LYS A 21 18.85 5.16 -17.60
CA LYS A 21 17.80 6.17 -17.72
C LYS A 21 16.66 5.98 -16.72
N ARG A 22 16.88 5.22 -15.63
CA ARG A 22 15.86 4.97 -14.58
C ARG A 22 15.23 6.24 -13.98
N TYR A 23 15.89 7.39 -14.08
CA TYR A 23 15.32 8.68 -13.68
C TYR A 23 14.05 9.06 -14.46
N ILE A 24 13.90 8.58 -15.70
CA ILE A 24 12.70 8.80 -16.54
C ILE A 24 11.50 8.12 -15.90
N GLU A 25 11.68 6.86 -15.49
CA GLU A 25 10.67 6.09 -14.75
C GLU A 25 10.28 6.80 -13.44
N GLY A 26 11.28 7.35 -12.73
CA GLY A 26 11.03 8.14 -11.52
C GLY A 26 10.22 9.42 -11.79
N LYS A 27 10.52 10.14 -12.89
CA LYS A 27 9.77 11.34 -13.29
C LYS A 27 8.34 11.00 -13.70
N PHE A 28 8.14 9.95 -14.48
CA PHE A 28 6.82 9.48 -14.89
C PHE A 28 5.96 9.15 -13.66
N ASN A 29 6.46 8.30 -12.77
CA ASN A 29 5.77 7.95 -11.53
C ASN A 29 5.46 9.18 -10.65
N LYS A 30 6.38 10.15 -10.57
CA LYS A 30 6.12 11.40 -9.82
C LYS A 30 4.97 12.22 -10.43
N THR A 31 4.92 12.34 -11.76
CA THR A 31 3.84 13.04 -12.46
C THR A 31 2.50 12.35 -12.27
N ILE A 32 2.47 11.02 -12.42
CA ILE A 32 1.27 10.21 -12.18
C ILE A 32 0.76 10.40 -10.75
N ASN A 33 1.66 10.39 -9.76
CA ASN A 33 1.30 10.65 -8.36
C ASN A 33 0.72 12.06 -8.14
N ALA A 34 1.29 13.08 -8.78
CA ALA A 34 0.77 14.44 -8.69
C ALA A 34 -0.63 14.57 -9.31
N LEU A 35 -0.88 13.86 -10.41
CA LEU A 35 -2.20 13.81 -11.06
C LEU A 35 -3.23 13.10 -10.19
N TYR A 36 -2.87 11.96 -9.59
CA TYR A 36 -3.75 11.27 -8.65
C TYR A 36 -4.07 12.11 -7.41
N ASN A 37 -3.08 12.80 -6.84
CA ASN A 37 -3.30 13.70 -5.70
C ASN A 37 -4.24 14.87 -6.05
N LYS A 38 -4.20 15.37 -7.30
CA LYS A 38 -5.09 16.45 -7.77
C LYS A 38 -6.53 16.00 -7.99
N LEU A 39 -6.76 14.70 -8.20
CA LEU A 39 -8.09 14.14 -8.45
C LEU A 39 -8.82 13.74 -7.17
N GLU A 40 -8.26 14.04 -5.99
CA GLU A 40 -8.73 13.51 -4.69
C GLU A 40 -8.92 11.99 -4.71
N ALA A 41 -8.15 11.30 -5.56
CA ALA A 41 -8.24 9.85 -5.66
C ALA A 41 -7.87 9.24 -4.30
N ASP A 42 -8.59 8.18 -3.93
CA ASP A 42 -8.38 7.49 -2.67
C ASP A 42 -6.89 7.14 -2.52
N LYS A 43 -6.26 7.61 -1.43
CA LYS A 43 -4.83 7.38 -1.15
C LYS A 43 -4.48 5.89 -1.21
N SER A 44 -5.43 5.04 -0.86
CA SER A 44 -5.35 3.58 -0.93
C SER A 44 -5.24 3.09 -2.38
N GLU A 45 -6.06 3.63 -3.30
CA GLU A 45 -5.99 3.26 -4.73
C GLU A 45 -4.66 3.71 -5.35
N ILE A 46 -4.15 4.89 -4.96
CA ILE A 46 -2.83 5.39 -5.40
C ILE A 46 -1.70 4.49 -4.91
N GLU A 47 -1.72 4.10 -3.63
CA GLU A 47 -0.74 3.18 -3.06
C GLU A 47 -0.74 1.82 -3.76
N LEU A 48 -1.92 1.29 -4.07
CA LEU A 48 -2.10 0.04 -4.77
C LEU A 48 -1.55 0.09 -6.20
N LEU A 49 -1.80 1.18 -6.92
CA LEU A 49 -1.25 1.39 -8.27
C LEU A 49 0.29 1.51 -8.28
N LYS A 50 0.87 2.23 -7.32
CA LYS A 50 2.32 2.27 -7.15
C LYS A 50 2.89 0.88 -6.89
N PHE A 51 2.18 0.10 -6.08
CA PHE A 51 2.58 -1.26 -5.76
C PHE A 51 2.51 -2.18 -6.98
N ASP A 52 1.49 -2.07 -7.84
CA ASP A 52 1.41 -2.81 -9.10
C ASP A 52 2.61 -2.52 -10.02
N ASN A 53 2.97 -1.24 -10.17
CA ASN A 53 4.13 -0.86 -10.98
C ASN A 53 5.44 -1.42 -10.39
N LYS A 54 5.57 -1.43 -9.06
CA LYS A 54 6.71 -2.05 -8.37
C LYS A 54 6.75 -3.56 -8.63
N LEU A 55 5.61 -4.23 -8.51
CA LEU A 55 5.48 -5.66 -8.75
C LEU A 55 5.83 -6.05 -10.18
N GLU A 56 5.42 -5.26 -11.17
CA GLU A 56 5.76 -5.47 -12.57
C GLU A 56 7.27 -5.33 -12.82
N SER A 57 7.92 -4.32 -12.21
CA SER A 57 9.37 -4.21 -12.27
C SER A 57 10.09 -5.40 -11.61
N LEU A 58 9.49 -5.99 -10.58
CA LEU A 58 10.05 -7.14 -9.86
C LEU A 58 9.81 -8.46 -10.62
N SER A 59 8.64 -8.64 -11.25
CA SER A 59 8.31 -9.84 -12.03
C SER A 59 9.10 -9.94 -13.34
N GLN A 60 9.50 -8.79 -13.91
CA GLN A 60 10.38 -8.73 -15.07
C GLN A 60 11.86 -9.00 -14.73
N SER A 61 12.24 -9.03 -13.45
CA SER A 61 13.59 -9.41 -13.04
C SER A 61 13.71 -10.94 -12.98
N GLU A 62 14.77 -11.50 -13.56
CA GLU A 62 15.03 -12.96 -13.50
C GLU A 62 15.28 -13.46 -12.06
N ASP A 63 15.58 -12.55 -11.13
CA ASP A 63 15.89 -12.88 -9.74
C ASP A 63 14.65 -12.91 -8.85
N LYS A 64 14.05 -14.11 -8.74
CA LYS A 64 12.89 -14.41 -7.87
C LYS A 64 13.11 -14.05 -6.38
N ARG A 65 14.36 -13.90 -5.92
CA ARG A 65 14.68 -13.54 -4.53
C ARG A 65 14.11 -12.18 -4.12
N HIS A 66 13.99 -11.25 -5.07
CA HIS A 66 13.42 -9.93 -4.79
C HIS A 66 11.91 -9.99 -4.57
N LEU A 67 11.19 -10.85 -5.31
CA LEU A 67 9.76 -11.10 -5.07
C LEU A 67 9.54 -11.77 -3.71
N ASP A 68 10.36 -12.76 -3.35
CA ASP A 68 10.27 -13.43 -2.04
C ASP A 68 10.54 -12.47 -0.88
N SER A 69 11.53 -11.59 -1.05
CA SER A 69 11.87 -10.57 -0.07
C SER A 69 10.74 -9.55 0.12
N GLU A 70 10.13 -9.10 -0.98
CA GLU A 70 8.98 -8.19 -0.93
C GLU A 70 7.76 -8.86 -0.28
N ARG A 71 7.50 -10.14 -0.59
CA ARG A 71 6.43 -10.92 0.04
C ARG A 71 6.63 -11.06 1.55
N ASN A 72 7.85 -11.37 1.97
CA ASN A 72 8.19 -11.48 3.39
C ASN A 72 8.06 -10.13 4.10
N TYR A 73 8.46 -9.03 3.43
CA TYR A 73 8.29 -7.69 3.95
C TYR A 73 6.82 -7.34 4.18
N ILE A 74 5.95 -7.59 3.19
CA ILE A 74 4.51 -7.34 3.29
C ILE A 74 3.89 -8.17 4.42
N ARG A 75 4.23 -9.47 4.51
CA ARG A 75 3.74 -10.32 5.60
C ARG A 75 4.15 -9.77 6.97
N LYS A 76 5.42 -9.40 7.13
CA LYS A 76 5.91 -8.82 8.39
C LYS A 76 5.15 -7.53 8.75
N ARG A 77 4.87 -6.66 7.77
CA ARG A 77 4.05 -5.45 8.00
C ARG A 77 2.62 -5.76 8.43
N ILE A 78 1.99 -6.76 7.82
CA ILE A 78 0.66 -7.23 8.24
C ILE A 78 0.68 -7.71 9.69
N ASP A 79 1.67 -8.51 10.05
CA ASP A 79 1.80 -9.07 11.41
C ASP A 79 2.04 -7.96 12.45
N GLU A 80 2.89 -6.98 12.13
CA GLU A 80 3.14 -5.79 12.96
C GLU A 80 1.85 -4.97 13.21
N ILE A 81 1.10 -4.66 12.14
CA ILE A 81 -0.15 -3.87 12.25
C ILE A 81 -1.21 -4.64 13.04
N LYS A 82 -1.33 -5.97 12.83
CA LYS A 82 -2.25 -6.82 13.60
C LYS A 82 -1.87 -6.84 15.08
N ALA A 83 -0.59 -6.93 15.41
CA ALA A 83 -0.13 -6.87 16.79
C ALA A 83 -0.46 -5.53 17.45
N GLU A 84 -0.29 -4.42 16.73
CA GLU A 84 -0.63 -3.08 17.22
C GLU A 84 -2.14 -2.93 17.46
N ILE A 85 -2.99 -3.38 16.52
CA ILE A 85 -4.45 -3.39 16.70
C ILE A 85 -4.83 -4.19 17.95
N ASN A 86 -4.30 -5.40 18.10
CA ASN A 86 -4.58 -6.25 19.26
C ASN A 86 -4.14 -5.59 20.57
N GLN A 87 -3.01 -4.89 20.58
CA GLN A 87 -2.54 -4.17 21.76
C GLN A 87 -3.50 -3.02 22.14
N LEU A 88 -3.96 -2.25 21.16
CA LEU A 88 -4.93 -1.18 21.40
C LEU A 88 -6.30 -1.71 21.84
N GLU A 89 -6.77 -2.80 21.25
CA GLU A 89 -8.03 -3.45 21.65
C GLU A 89 -7.94 -4.03 23.08
N ASN A 90 -6.82 -4.67 23.44
CA ASN A 90 -6.57 -5.11 24.82
C ASN A 90 -6.51 -3.92 25.78
N ASN A 91 -5.84 -2.83 25.39
CA ASN A 91 -5.79 -1.61 26.20
C ASN A 91 -7.19 -1.06 26.47
N LEU A 92 -8.09 -1.05 25.47
CA LEU A 92 -9.48 -0.62 25.62
C LEU A 92 -10.27 -1.50 26.61
N GLN A 93 -9.99 -2.80 26.71
CA GLN A 93 -10.65 -3.67 27.68
C GLN A 93 -10.40 -3.23 29.13
N PHE A 94 -9.24 -2.63 29.44
CA PHE A 94 -8.97 -2.05 30.76
C PHE A 94 -9.80 -0.77 31.03
N PHE A 95 -10.28 -0.10 29.99
CA PHE A 95 -11.17 1.07 30.08
C PHE A 95 -12.66 0.70 30.02
N SER A 96 -13.02 -0.59 30.14
CA SER A 96 -14.42 -1.09 30.10
C SER A 96 -15.38 -0.46 31.12
N HIS A 97 -14.85 0.18 32.18
CA HIS A 97 -15.65 0.88 33.20
C HIS A 97 -15.83 2.39 32.90
N VAL A 98 -15.21 2.88 31.83
CA VAL A 98 -15.25 4.27 31.40
C VAL A 98 -16.28 4.38 30.28
N ALA A 99 -17.10 5.44 30.31
CA ALA A 99 -18.09 5.66 29.25
C ALA A 99 -17.41 5.81 27.88
N ASP A 100 -18.04 5.27 26.83
CA ASP A 100 -17.55 5.31 25.44
C ASP A 100 -17.35 6.74 24.89
N ASP A 101 -17.97 7.73 25.52
CA ASP A 101 -17.82 9.18 25.29
C ASP A 101 -16.40 9.70 25.63
N ASN A 102 -15.63 8.97 26.44
CA ASN A 102 -14.35 9.44 26.91
C ASN A 102 -13.41 9.79 25.74
N PRO A 103 -12.84 11.02 25.70
CA PRO A 103 -11.96 11.46 24.63
C PRO A 103 -10.81 10.50 24.32
N VAL A 104 -10.27 9.81 25.33
CA VAL A 104 -9.20 8.82 25.17
C VAL A 104 -9.71 7.57 24.46
N VAL A 105 -10.91 7.08 24.80
CA VAL A 105 -11.53 5.91 24.15
C VAL A 105 -11.86 6.23 22.69
N ALA A 106 -12.41 7.42 22.43
CA ALA A 106 -12.68 7.90 21.08
C ALA A 106 -11.40 8.00 20.22
N GLU A 107 -10.32 8.57 20.77
CA GLU A 107 -9.04 8.69 20.06
C GLU A 107 -8.42 7.31 19.75
N VAL A 108 -8.46 6.38 20.70
CA VAL A 108 -7.95 5.01 20.51
C VAL A 108 -8.78 4.27 19.46
N ASN A 109 -10.11 4.39 19.49
CA ASN A 109 -10.99 3.82 18.47
C ASN A 109 -10.67 4.39 17.08
N GLN A 110 -10.43 5.69 16.96
CA GLN A 110 -10.01 6.30 15.69
C GLN A 110 -8.66 5.75 15.21
N LYS A 111 -7.68 5.56 16.11
CA LYS A 111 -6.40 4.94 15.77
C LYS A 111 -6.56 3.50 15.29
N ILE A 112 -7.39 2.70 15.97
CA ILE A 112 -7.69 1.32 15.56
C ILE A 112 -8.32 1.30 14.16
N ASN A 113 -9.27 2.19 13.88
CA ASN A 113 -9.89 2.27 12.54
C ASN A 113 -8.85 2.62 11.46
N ASN A 114 -7.99 3.61 11.70
CA ASN A 114 -6.92 3.96 10.77
C ASN A 114 -5.95 2.79 10.54
N LEU A 115 -5.62 2.03 11.59
CA LEU A 115 -4.79 0.83 11.47
C LEU A 115 -5.49 -0.29 10.70
N LYS A 116 -6.81 -0.46 10.86
CA LYS A 116 -7.62 -1.42 10.10
C LYS A 116 -7.68 -1.06 8.61
N ASP A 117 -7.82 0.22 8.29
CA ASP A 117 -7.77 0.70 6.89
C ASP A 117 -6.39 0.47 6.28
N ASN A 118 -5.33 0.77 7.03
CA ASN A 118 -3.95 0.51 6.61
C ASN A 118 -3.71 -1.01 6.39
N LEU A 119 -4.20 -1.84 7.32
CA LEU A 119 -4.13 -3.29 7.23
C LEU A 119 -4.79 -3.81 5.95
N HIS A 120 -5.97 -3.30 5.61
CA HIS A 120 -6.67 -3.67 4.38
C HIS A 120 -5.81 -3.40 3.13
N VAL A 121 -5.13 -2.24 3.07
CA VAL A 121 -4.21 -1.92 1.97
C VAL A 121 -3.06 -2.93 1.88
N TRP A 122 -2.44 -3.31 3.01
CA TRP A 122 -1.37 -4.30 3.01
C TRP A 122 -1.85 -5.70 2.64
N GLU A 123 -3.05 -6.09 3.06
CA GLU A 123 -3.67 -7.36 2.67
C GLU A 123 -3.95 -7.41 1.17
N GLU A 124 -4.40 -6.30 0.57
CA GLU A 124 -4.56 -6.18 -0.88
C GLU A 124 -3.21 -6.26 -1.62
N LYS A 125 -2.16 -5.60 -1.11
CA LYS A 125 -0.79 -5.76 -1.64
C LYS A 125 -0.33 -7.22 -1.55
N PHE A 126 -0.62 -7.91 -0.46
CA PHE A 126 -0.29 -9.32 -0.29
C PHE A 126 -1.04 -10.23 -1.28
N LYS A 127 -2.33 -9.97 -1.52
CA LYS A 127 -3.11 -10.70 -2.53
C LYS A 127 -2.51 -10.51 -3.93
N ARG A 128 -2.09 -9.30 -4.28
CA ARG A 128 -1.48 -8.98 -5.58
C ARG A 128 -0.14 -9.69 -5.79
N ILE A 129 0.76 -9.65 -4.81
CA ILE A 129 2.06 -10.34 -4.93
C ILE A 129 1.88 -11.87 -5.01
N LYS A 130 0.87 -12.42 -4.31
CA LYS A 130 0.56 -13.86 -4.37
C LYS A 130 0.13 -14.31 -5.77
N LYS A 131 -0.46 -13.44 -6.60
CA LYS A 131 -0.85 -13.77 -7.98
C LYS A 131 0.33 -13.92 -8.95
N LEU A 132 1.54 -13.52 -8.54
CA LEU A 132 2.75 -13.61 -9.35
C LEU A 132 3.56 -14.89 -9.12
N TYR A 133 3.06 -15.77 -8.24
CA TYR A 133 3.58 -17.11 -7.99
C TYR A 133 2.64 -18.15 -8.61
#